data_AF-D1PSM8-F1
#
_entry.id   AF-D1PSM8-F1
#
_cell.length_a   1.000
_cell.length_b   1.000
_cell.length_c   1.000
_cell.angle_alpha   90.00
_cell.angle_beta   90.00
_cell.angle_gamma   90.00
#
_symmetry.space_group_name_H-M   'P 1'
#
loop_
_entity.id
_entity.type
_entity.pdbx_description
1 polymer ?
#
loop_
_entity_poly.entity_id
_entity_poly.type
_entity_poly.pdbx_seq_one_letter_code
_entity_poly.pdbx_strand_id
1 'polypeptide(L)'
;MNINMQLLENMTEQERFDWFEDIPEEELLAQLDAMAEPERLALLEKIPEEIRCNMGFLSDQEIAFQEARTRYNTSWPAAADFGGFSGKYGQQYKDWLEAYCPEEFWELVCKGELAALCQEKNVEVGDFVEDTVKALLANNPAPDQNTQPLEHVGHMNALKAQAEELAEPLMFGGHQKGELGVPRMARPVATRGRAKNRFFDGTQEDWEALDRDADSASDHEFALIEDGEASPF
;
A
#
# COMPACT_ATOMS: atom_id res chain seq x y z
N MET A 1 21.26 14.34 -19.77
CA MET A 1 20.34 15.37 -19.22
C MET A 1 20.72 15.69 -17.77
N ASN A 2 20.39 16.86 -17.21
CA ASN A 2 20.55 17.14 -15.78
C ASN A 2 19.16 17.28 -15.15
N ILE A 3 18.76 16.28 -14.36
CA ILE A 3 17.44 16.27 -13.69
C ILE A 3 17.49 17.24 -12.50
N ASN A 4 16.62 18.25 -12.50
CA ASN A 4 16.52 19.20 -11.41
C ASN A 4 15.52 18.69 -10.36
N MET A 5 16.01 18.26 -9.21
CA MET A 5 15.19 17.74 -8.11
C MET A 5 14.11 18.73 -7.63
N GLN A 6 14.41 20.04 -7.60
CA GLN A 6 13.43 21.06 -7.19
C GLN A 6 12.27 21.19 -8.17
N LEU A 7 12.47 20.84 -9.44
CA LEU A 7 11.39 20.84 -10.42
C LEU A 7 10.41 19.70 -10.11
N LEU A 8 10.94 18.51 -9.80
CA LEU A 8 10.15 17.32 -9.49
C LEU A 8 9.31 17.47 -8.22
N GLU A 9 9.80 18.22 -7.22
CA GLU A 9 9.07 18.47 -5.97
C GLU A 9 7.75 19.24 -6.17
N ASN A 10 7.66 20.03 -7.24
CA ASN A 10 6.48 20.84 -7.53
C ASN A 10 5.50 20.14 -8.49
N MET A 11 5.84 18.94 -8.96
CA MET A 11 5.05 18.18 -9.91
C MET A 11 4.16 17.16 -9.17
N THR A 12 2.93 17.01 -9.66
CA THR A 12 2.07 15.88 -9.32
C THR A 12 2.70 14.56 -9.77
N GLU A 13 2.21 13.45 -9.24
CA GLU A 13 2.70 12.12 -9.64
C GLU A 13 2.48 11.83 -11.12
N GLN A 14 1.31 12.21 -11.67
CA GLN A 14 1.04 12.06 -13.11
C GLN A 14 1.98 12.93 -13.96
N GLU A 15 2.22 14.18 -13.57
CA GLU A 15 3.17 15.04 -14.30
C GLU A 15 4.58 14.46 -14.28
N ARG A 16 5.00 13.85 -13.15
CA ARG A 16 6.29 13.15 -13.08
C ARG A 16 6.30 11.93 -13.99
N PHE A 17 5.21 11.15 -14.03
CA PHE A 17 5.08 10.00 -14.93
C PHE A 17 5.25 10.40 -16.38
N ASP A 18 4.44 11.35 -16.86
CA ASP A 18 4.50 11.82 -18.25
C ASP A 18 5.91 12.34 -18.60
N TRP A 19 6.54 13.05 -17.65
CA TRP A 19 7.88 13.61 -17.85
C TRP A 19 8.98 12.55 -17.90
N PHE A 20 8.94 11.54 -17.04
CA PHE A 20 9.93 10.47 -17.03
C PHE A 20 9.72 9.48 -18.19
N GLU A 21 8.48 9.29 -18.67
CA GLU A 21 8.18 8.46 -19.85
C GLU A 21 8.86 8.99 -21.12
N ASP A 22 8.98 10.31 -21.24
CA ASP A 22 9.67 10.98 -22.36
C ASP A 22 11.20 10.81 -22.34
N ILE A 23 11.78 10.32 -21.24
CA ILE A 23 13.23 10.13 -21.08
C ILE A 23 13.58 8.68 -21.46
N PRO A 24 14.53 8.44 -22.38
CA PRO A 24 14.99 7.10 -22.67
C PRO A 24 15.56 6.41 -21.43
N GLU A 25 15.14 5.17 -21.17
CA GLU A 25 15.58 4.36 -20.04
C GLU A 25 17.11 4.30 -19.90
N GLU A 26 17.83 4.09 -21.01
CA GLU A 26 19.30 4.04 -21.03
C GLU A 26 19.94 5.36 -20.54
N GLU A 27 19.32 6.51 -20.85
CA GLU A 27 19.82 7.82 -20.41
C GLU A 27 19.55 8.04 -18.92
N LEU A 28 18.37 7.63 -18.44
CA LEU A 28 18.01 7.74 -17.03
C LEU A 28 18.91 6.85 -16.14
N LEU A 29 19.17 5.61 -16.58
CA LEU A 29 20.09 4.68 -15.92
C LEU A 29 21.52 5.24 -15.88
N ALA A 30 22.05 5.69 -17.03
CA ALA A 30 23.39 6.26 -17.10
C ALA A 30 23.56 7.48 -16.19
N GLN A 31 22.48 8.26 -16.00
CA GLN A 31 22.49 9.38 -15.08
C GLN A 31 22.50 8.92 -13.62
N LEU A 32 21.67 7.94 -13.25
CA LEU A 32 21.66 7.36 -11.90
C LEU A 32 23.03 6.78 -11.52
N ASP A 33 23.70 6.11 -12.45
CA ASP A 33 25.05 5.53 -12.25
C ASP A 33 26.15 6.58 -12.07
N ALA A 34 25.98 7.76 -12.66
CA ALA A 34 26.93 8.86 -12.54
C ALA A 34 26.77 9.69 -11.25
N MET A 35 25.67 9.50 -10.51
CA MET A 35 25.34 10.25 -9.30
C MET A 35 25.95 9.62 -8.03
N ALA A 36 26.22 10.47 -7.03
CA ALA A 36 26.57 9.98 -5.71
C ALA A 36 25.35 9.29 -5.06
N GLU A 37 25.60 8.28 -4.23
CA GLU A 37 24.55 7.48 -3.60
C GLU A 37 23.40 8.28 -2.95
N PRO A 38 23.64 9.32 -2.12
CA PRO A 38 22.54 10.06 -1.50
C PRO A 38 21.67 10.80 -2.52
N GLU A 39 22.27 11.33 -3.59
CA GLU A 39 21.54 12.03 -4.65
C GLU A 39 20.76 11.04 -5.53
N ARG A 40 21.35 9.88 -5.80
CA ARG A 40 20.72 8.79 -6.55
C ARG A 40 19.49 8.26 -5.82
N LEU A 41 19.58 8.02 -4.51
CA LEU A 41 18.46 7.56 -3.69
C LEU A 41 17.33 8.60 -3.66
N ALA A 42 17.67 9.88 -3.49
CA ALA A 42 16.70 10.96 -3.53
C ALA A 42 15.97 11.03 -4.88
N LEU A 43 16.69 10.84 -6.00
CA LEU A 43 16.07 10.81 -7.33
C LEU A 43 15.17 9.58 -7.51
N LEU A 44 15.61 8.39 -7.10
CA LEU A 44 14.82 7.17 -7.17
C LEU A 44 13.48 7.29 -6.44
N GLU A 45 13.43 7.96 -5.28
CA GLU A 45 12.19 8.25 -4.56
C GLU A 45 11.23 9.16 -5.36
N LYS A 46 11.76 9.99 -6.27
CA LYS A 46 10.95 10.88 -7.11
C LYS A 46 10.51 10.23 -8.42
N ILE A 47 11.16 9.16 -8.87
CA ILE A 47 10.74 8.42 -10.07
C ILE A 47 9.50 7.60 -9.73
N PRO A 48 8.41 7.70 -10.52
CA PRO A 48 7.22 6.86 -10.32
C PRO A 48 7.57 5.37 -10.26
N GLU A 49 6.93 4.66 -9.35
CA GLU A 49 7.25 3.26 -9.04
C GLU A 49 7.29 2.38 -10.30
N GLU A 50 6.30 2.52 -11.19
CA GLU A 50 6.21 1.75 -12.42
C GLU A 50 7.45 1.91 -13.32
N ILE A 51 7.89 3.15 -13.55
CA ILE A 51 9.07 3.45 -14.36
C ILE A 51 10.33 2.90 -13.69
N ARG A 52 10.48 3.16 -12.38
CA ARG A 52 11.60 2.64 -11.59
C ARG A 52 11.68 1.11 -11.63
N CYS A 53 10.55 0.43 -11.51
CA CYS A 53 10.48 -1.02 -11.58
C CYS A 53 10.82 -1.56 -12.99
N ASN A 54 10.40 -0.87 -14.06
CA ASN A 54 10.75 -1.26 -15.44
C ASN A 54 12.26 -1.22 -15.69
N MET A 55 12.97 -0.30 -15.04
CA MET A 55 14.43 -0.22 -15.04
C MET A 55 15.13 -1.28 -14.18
N GLY A 56 14.38 -2.19 -13.54
CA GLY A 56 14.95 -3.28 -12.72
C GLY A 56 15.21 -2.94 -11.26
N PHE A 57 14.78 -1.77 -10.77
CA PHE A 57 14.79 -1.48 -9.34
C PHE A 57 13.61 -2.15 -8.62
N LEU A 58 13.77 -2.38 -7.32
CA LEU A 58 12.73 -2.97 -6.47
C LEU A 58 11.50 -2.08 -6.36
N SER A 59 10.33 -2.65 -6.13
CA SER A 59 9.10 -1.93 -5.82
C SER A 59 9.09 -1.38 -4.40
N ASP A 60 8.16 -0.49 -4.07
CA ASP A 60 7.98 0.01 -2.70
C ASP A 60 7.58 -1.12 -1.74
N GLN A 61 6.79 -2.08 -2.24
CA GLN A 61 6.42 -3.29 -1.49
C GLN A 61 7.63 -4.16 -1.18
N GLU A 62 8.50 -4.38 -2.16
CA GLU A 62 9.70 -5.20 -2.01
C GLU A 62 10.70 -4.56 -1.07
N ILE A 63 10.93 -3.25 -1.18
CA ILE A 63 11.80 -2.49 -0.26
C ILE A 63 11.28 -2.60 1.16
N ALA A 64 10.00 -2.27 1.38
CA ALA A 64 9.39 -2.32 2.71
C ALA A 64 9.45 -3.72 3.33
N PHE A 65 9.18 -4.77 2.53
CA PHE A 65 9.28 -6.15 2.98
C PHE A 65 10.71 -6.52 3.36
N GLN A 66 11.71 -6.22 2.53
CA GLN A 66 13.11 -6.56 2.80
C GLN A 66 13.64 -5.85 4.05
N GLU A 67 13.28 -4.57 4.22
CA GLU A 67 13.64 -3.80 5.41
C GLU A 67 13.02 -4.38 6.68
N ALA A 68 11.71 -4.65 6.67
CA ALA A 68 11.01 -5.24 7.81
C ALA A 68 11.57 -6.63 8.14
N ARG A 69 11.78 -7.46 7.12
CA ARG A 69 12.34 -8.81 7.26
C ARG A 69 13.72 -8.78 7.92
N THR A 70 14.58 -7.86 7.48
CA THR A 70 15.92 -7.67 8.04
C THR A 70 15.84 -7.16 9.48
N ARG A 71 14.98 -6.17 9.75
CA ARG A 71 14.81 -5.55 11.06
C ARG A 71 14.31 -6.53 12.13
N TYR A 72 13.38 -7.40 11.76
CA TYR A 72 12.78 -8.39 12.68
C TYR A 72 13.38 -9.79 12.58
N ASN A 73 14.38 -9.97 11.69
CA ASN A 73 15.02 -11.25 11.42
C ASN A 73 14.01 -12.39 11.17
N THR A 74 13.02 -12.11 10.34
CA THR A 74 11.93 -13.05 10.02
C THR A 74 12.23 -13.82 8.75
N SER A 75 11.72 -15.05 8.65
CA SER A 75 11.62 -15.76 7.38
C SER A 75 10.50 -15.16 6.53
N TRP A 76 10.32 -15.68 5.31
CA TRP A 76 9.15 -15.35 4.51
C TRP A 76 7.84 -15.58 5.31
N PRO A 77 6.91 -14.60 5.36
CA PRO A 77 5.66 -14.74 6.12
C PRO A 77 4.76 -15.85 5.58
N ALA A 78 4.14 -16.60 6.47
CA ALA A 78 3.10 -17.55 6.14
C ALA A 78 1.73 -16.87 6.00
N ALA A 79 0.77 -17.56 5.36
CA ALA A 79 -0.62 -17.12 5.23
C ALA A 79 -1.29 -16.71 6.57
N ALA A 80 -0.81 -17.24 7.70
CA ALA A 80 -1.33 -16.93 9.03
C ALA A 80 -0.82 -15.59 9.60
N ASP A 81 0.42 -15.19 9.31
CA ASP A 81 1.05 -13.95 9.82
C ASP A 81 0.33 -12.70 9.31
N PHE A 82 -0.26 -12.88 8.16
CA PHE A 82 -1.16 -12.00 7.45
C PHE A 82 -2.53 -11.83 8.11
N GLY A 83 -2.78 -12.45 9.27
CA GLY A 83 -3.86 -12.13 10.21
C GLY A 83 -5.28 -12.59 9.86
N GLY A 84 -5.46 -13.35 8.77
CA GLY A 84 -6.78 -13.90 8.39
C GLY A 84 -7.86 -12.83 8.14
N PHE A 85 -9.13 -13.23 8.26
CA PHE A 85 -10.28 -12.35 8.10
C PHE A 85 -10.58 -11.59 9.40
N SER A 86 -10.65 -10.26 9.33
CA SER A 86 -10.83 -9.33 10.47
C SER A 86 -12.17 -8.60 10.45
N GLY A 87 -13.15 -9.05 9.66
CA GLY A 87 -14.42 -8.33 9.44
C GLY A 87 -14.34 -7.35 8.28
N LYS A 88 -15.47 -6.68 7.97
CA LYS A 88 -15.56 -5.77 6.81
C LYS A 88 -14.53 -4.64 6.95
N TYR A 89 -14.60 -3.87 8.03
CA TYR A 89 -13.79 -2.65 8.19
C TYR A 89 -12.33 -2.97 8.48
N GLY A 90 -12.06 -4.04 9.25
CA GLY A 90 -10.70 -4.54 9.45
C GLY A 90 -10.04 -4.95 8.14
N GLN A 91 -10.79 -5.57 7.23
CA GLN A 91 -10.27 -5.89 5.89
C GLN A 91 -10.05 -4.63 5.06
N GLN A 92 -10.90 -3.60 5.19
CA GLN A 92 -10.69 -2.34 4.47
C GLN A 92 -9.42 -1.62 4.91
N TYR A 93 -9.20 -1.55 6.21
CA TYR A 93 -8.02 -0.94 6.81
C TYR A 93 -6.75 -1.69 6.40
N LYS A 94 -6.81 -3.01 6.39
CA LYS A 94 -5.72 -3.88 5.95
C LYS A 94 -5.37 -3.69 4.47
N ASP A 95 -6.39 -3.64 3.61
CA ASP A 95 -6.21 -3.39 2.19
C ASP A 95 -5.54 -2.02 1.96
N TRP A 96 -5.96 -1.02 2.73
CA TRP A 96 -5.37 0.32 2.70
C TRP A 96 -3.93 0.34 3.20
N LEU A 97 -3.63 -0.30 4.34
CA LEU A 97 -2.28 -0.41 4.88
C LEU A 97 -1.33 -1.00 3.84
N GLU A 98 -1.71 -2.15 3.27
CA GLU A 98 -0.90 -2.80 2.25
C GLU A 98 -0.73 -1.90 1.02
N ALA A 99 -1.78 -1.21 0.58
CA ALA A 99 -1.74 -0.42 -0.66
C ALA A 99 -1.05 0.95 -0.53
N TYR A 100 -1.10 1.59 0.63
CA TYR A 100 -0.68 2.99 0.80
C TYR A 100 0.40 3.18 1.86
N CYS A 101 0.58 2.22 2.77
CA CYS A 101 1.54 2.27 3.86
C CYS A 101 2.35 0.97 3.94
N PRO A 102 3.05 0.57 2.86
CA PRO A 102 3.75 -0.71 2.79
C PRO A 102 4.74 -0.92 3.93
N GLU A 103 5.43 0.12 4.37
CA GLU A 103 6.39 0.06 5.48
C GLU A 103 5.71 -0.38 6.78
N GLU A 104 4.57 0.23 7.12
CA GLU A 104 3.78 -0.12 8.30
C GLU A 104 3.15 -1.51 8.16
N PHE A 105 2.61 -1.82 6.98
CA PHE A 105 2.02 -3.13 6.71
C PHE A 105 3.02 -4.27 6.91
N TRP A 106 4.19 -4.20 6.28
CA TRP A 106 5.21 -5.24 6.39
C TRP A 106 5.83 -5.32 7.77
N GLU A 107 5.96 -4.19 8.48
CA GLU A 107 6.35 -4.18 9.89
C GLU A 107 5.35 -4.95 10.76
N LEU A 108 4.05 -4.68 10.62
CA LEU A 108 2.99 -5.37 11.37
C LEU A 108 2.92 -6.87 11.05
N VAL A 109 3.15 -7.25 9.79
CA VAL A 109 3.24 -8.66 9.37
C VAL A 109 4.43 -9.33 10.04
N CYS A 110 5.62 -8.74 9.95
CA CYS A 110 6.84 -9.34 10.51
C CYS A 110 6.79 -9.41 12.04
N LYS A 111 6.11 -8.48 12.71
CA LYS A 111 5.85 -8.55 14.15
C LYS A 111 4.76 -9.55 14.55
N GLY A 112 3.91 -9.97 13.62
CA GLY A 112 2.72 -10.77 13.92
C GLY A 112 1.60 -9.99 14.61
N GLU A 113 1.57 -8.66 14.46
CA GLU A 113 0.63 -7.76 15.13
C GLU A 113 -0.55 -7.35 14.22
N LEU A 114 -0.44 -7.58 12.91
CA LEU A 114 -1.44 -7.17 11.91
C LEU A 114 -2.85 -7.67 12.26
N ALA A 115 -2.98 -8.92 12.72
CA ALA A 115 -4.27 -9.52 13.03
C ALA A 115 -5.02 -8.76 14.14
N ALA A 116 -4.32 -8.45 15.22
CA ALA A 116 -4.89 -7.77 16.38
C ALA A 116 -5.30 -6.33 16.02
N LEU A 117 -4.42 -5.61 15.30
CA LEU A 117 -4.71 -4.23 14.88
C LEU A 117 -5.93 -4.16 13.96
N CYS A 118 -6.03 -5.05 12.96
CA CYS A 118 -7.17 -5.04 12.06
C CYS A 118 -8.48 -5.41 12.77
N GLN A 119 -8.45 -6.27 13.80
CA GLN A 119 -9.63 -6.58 14.60
C GLN A 119 -10.05 -5.38 15.45
N GLU A 120 -9.11 -4.69 16.09
CA GLU A 120 -9.37 -3.47 16.85
C GLU A 120 -10.02 -2.40 15.97
N LYS A 121 -9.43 -2.16 14.79
CA LYS A 121 -9.98 -1.23 13.78
C LYS A 121 -11.38 -1.63 13.32
N ASN A 122 -11.66 -2.93 13.19
CA ASN A 122 -12.98 -3.38 12.81
C ASN A 122 -14.05 -3.03 13.86
N VAL A 123 -13.71 -3.15 15.14
CA VAL A 123 -14.60 -2.78 16.25
C VAL A 123 -14.77 -1.27 16.29
N GLU A 124 -13.67 -0.51 16.26
CA GLU A 124 -13.70 0.96 16.31
C GLU A 124 -14.59 1.57 15.21
N VAL A 125 -14.38 1.15 13.96
CA VAL A 125 -15.17 1.65 12.83
C VAL A 125 -16.61 1.15 12.91
N GLY A 126 -16.82 -0.09 13.38
CA GLY A 126 -18.15 -0.66 13.60
C GLY A 126 -18.97 0.16 14.58
N ASP A 127 -18.41 0.46 15.75
CA ASP A 127 -19.04 1.24 16.80
C ASP A 127 -19.36 2.67 16.32
N PHE A 128 -18.41 3.30 15.62
CA PHE A 128 -18.62 4.63 15.03
C PHE A 128 -19.77 4.65 14.02
N VAL A 129 -19.83 3.66 13.12
CA VAL A 129 -20.91 3.55 12.13
C VAL A 129 -22.25 3.32 12.82
N GLU A 130 -22.33 2.44 13.81
CA GLU A 130 -23.56 2.18 14.56
C GLU A 130 -24.08 3.42 15.29
N ASP A 131 -23.20 4.15 15.98
CA ASP A 131 -23.58 5.35 16.70
C ASP A 131 -23.96 6.49 15.76
N THR A 132 -23.30 6.60 14.63
CA THR A 132 -23.66 7.57 13.57
C THR A 132 -25.02 7.23 12.98
N VAL A 133 -25.32 5.96 12.69
CA VAL A 133 -26.65 5.55 12.21
C VAL A 133 -27.74 5.87 13.24
N LYS A 134 -27.51 5.65 14.54
CA LYS A 134 -28.46 6.02 15.60
C LYS A 134 -28.71 7.53 15.62
N ALA A 135 -27.67 8.34 15.49
CA ALA A 135 -27.80 9.80 15.44
C ALA A 135 -28.54 10.29 14.19
N LEU A 136 -28.26 9.70 13.02
CA LEU A 136 -28.95 10.01 11.77
C LEU A 136 -30.43 9.63 11.83
N LEU A 137 -30.77 8.46 12.41
CA LEU A 137 -32.14 8.00 12.60
C LEU A 137 -32.97 8.94 13.49
N ALA A 138 -32.35 9.54 14.52
CA ALA A 138 -33.03 10.49 15.39
C ALA A 138 -33.50 11.75 14.63
N ASN A 139 -32.75 12.15 13.60
CA ASN A 139 -33.07 13.31 12.77
C ASN A 139 -33.91 12.95 11.52
N ASN A 140 -33.79 11.72 11.03
CA ASN A 140 -34.46 11.21 9.84
C ASN A 140 -35.04 9.81 10.10
N PRO A 141 -36.23 9.74 10.74
CA PRO A 141 -36.80 8.48 11.18
C PRO A 141 -37.14 7.56 10.00
N ALA A 142 -36.94 6.27 10.20
CA ALA A 142 -37.20 5.28 9.15
C ALA A 142 -38.70 5.12 8.85
N PRO A 143 -39.07 4.78 7.60
CA PRO A 143 -40.42 4.36 7.25
C PRO A 143 -40.91 3.19 8.11
N ASP A 144 -42.23 3.09 8.32
CA ASP A 144 -42.83 1.99 9.06
C ASP A 144 -42.57 0.65 8.35
N GLN A 145 -41.91 -0.26 9.06
CA GLN A 145 -41.43 -1.53 8.51
C GLN A 145 -42.58 -2.47 8.11
N ASN A 146 -43.72 -2.41 8.79
CA ASN A 146 -44.85 -3.33 8.55
C ASN A 146 -45.64 -2.94 7.30
N THR A 147 -45.69 -1.64 7.00
CA THR A 147 -46.43 -1.08 5.87
C THR A 147 -45.55 -0.86 4.64
N GLN A 148 -44.27 -0.52 4.83
CA GLN A 148 -43.32 -0.16 3.77
C GLN A 148 -41.96 -0.85 3.97
N PRO A 149 -41.90 -2.20 3.95
CA PRO A 149 -40.68 -2.94 4.29
C PRO A 149 -39.50 -2.66 3.35
N LEU A 150 -39.76 -2.46 2.05
CA LEU A 150 -38.71 -2.17 1.07
C LEU A 150 -38.12 -0.77 1.26
N GLU A 151 -38.97 0.22 1.51
CA GLU A 151 -38.52 1.60 1.76
C GLU A 151 -37.76 1.71 3.08
N HIS A 152 -38.21 0.98 4.10
CA HIS A 152 -37.50 0.87 5.37
C HIS A 152 -36.07 0.34 5.17
N VAL A 153 -35.91 -0.77 4.45
CA VAL A 153 -34.59 -1.34 4.16
C VAL A 153 -33.74 -0.40 3.32
N GLY A 154 -34.33 0.23 2.30
CA GLY A 154 -33.64 1.24 1.48
C GLY A 154 -33.13 2.41 2.30
N HIS A 155 -33.96 2.93 3.20
CA HIS A 155 -33.62 4.02 4.12
C HIS A 155 -32.48 3.63 5.06
N MET A 156 -32.58 2.47 5.71
CA MET A 156 -31.53 1.97 6.61
C MET A 156 -30.20 1.76 5.89
N ASN A 157 -30.22 1.24 4.66
CA ASN A 157 -29.02 1.08 3.85
C ASN A 157 -28.42 2.43 3.45
N ALA A 158 -29.24 3.43 3.12
CA ALA A 158 -28.76 4.78 2.81
C ALA A 158 -28.10 5.45 4.02
N LEU A 159 -28.71 5.34 5.21
CA LEU A 159 -28.11 5.86 6.45
C LEU A 159 -26.80 5.15 6.79
N LYS A 160 -26.75 3.83 6.59
CA LYS A 160 -25.52 3.06 6.81
C LYS A 160 -24.42 3.48 5.83
N ALA A 161 -24.74 3.64 4.55
CA ALA A 161 -23.77 4.10 3.56
C ALA A 161 -23.22 5.49 3.91
N GLN A 162 -24.09 6.42 4.33
CA GLN A 162 -23.68 7.74 4.81
C GLN A 162 -22.79 7.67 6.05
N ALA A 163 -23.12 6.80 7.01
CA ALA A 163 -22.28 6.59 8.19
C ALA A 163 -20.92 5.97 7.85
N GLU A 164 -20.87 5.05 6.88
CA GLU A 164 -19.63 4.45 6.39
C GLU A 164 -18.74 5.48 5.66
N GLU A 165 -19.32 6.40 4.88
CA GLU A 165 -18.60 7.52 4.25
C GLU A 165 -17.95 8.44 5.30
N LEU A 166 -18.69 8.76 6.38
CA LEU A 166 -18.16 9.54 7.50
C LEU A 166 -17.07 8.79 8.27
N ALA A 167 -17.07 7.45 8.22
CA ALA A 167 -16.09 6.60 8.89
C ALA A 167 -14.81 6.36 8.07
N GLU A 168 -14.76 6.79 6.80
CA GLU A 168 -13.60 6.61 5.92
C GLU A 168 -12.27 7.07 6.54
N PRO A 169 -12.18 8.23 7.22
CA PRO A 169 -10.93 8.67 7.86
C PRO A 169 -10.41 7.68 8.92
N LEU A 170 -11.29 6.91 9.58
CA LEU A 170 -10.87 5.88 10.53
C LEU A 170 -10.29 4.64 9.83
N MET A 171 -10.70 4.39 8.58
CA MET A 171 -10.25 3.28 7.76
C MET A 171 -9.01 3.61 6.90
N PHE A 172 -8.77 4.89 6.61
CA PHE A 172 -7.77 5.31 5.62
C PHE A 172 -6.81 6.38 6.17
N GLY A 173 -6.31 6.18 7.39
CA GLY A 173 -5.23 7.03 7.96
C GLY A 173 -5.59 8.51 8.13
N GLY A 174 -6.86 8.84 8.31
CA GLY A 174 -7.35 10.21 8.42
C GLY A 174 -7.86 10.83 7.12
N HIS A 175 -7.83 10.08 6.01
CA HIS A 175 -8.23 10.56 4.69
C HIS A 175 -9.58 10.02 4.23
N GLN A 176 -10.24 10.77 3.37
CA GLN A 176 -11.36 10.23 2.58
C GLN A 176 -10.83 9.38 1.43
N LYS A 177 -11.60 8.43 0.93
CA LYS A 177 -11.18 7.56 -0.17
C LYS A 177 -10.80 8.35 -1.43
N GLY A 178 -11.50 9.46 -1.70
CA GLY A 178 -11.20 10.35 -2.83
C GLY A 178 -9.95 11.21 -2.67
N GLU A 179 -9.36 11.24 -1.47
CA GLU A 179 -8.12 11.98 -1.16
C GLU A 179 -6.90 11.07 -1.18
N LEU A 180 -7.11 9.75 -1.31
CA LEU A 180 -6.02 8.79 -1.44
C LEU A 180 -5.28 9.03 -2.76
N GLY A 181 -3.95 9.04 -2.69
CA GLY A 181 -3.08 9.16 -3.87
C GLY A 181 -3.04 7.88 -4.70
N VAL A 182 -1.96 7.69 -5.44
CA VAL A 182 -1.71 6.43 -6.16
C VAL A 182 -1.29 5.35 -5.15
N PRO A 183 -1.88 4.14 -5.21
CA PRO A 183 -1.42 2.99 -4.44
C PRO A 183 0.04 2.65 -4.77
N ARG A 184 0.85 2.34 -3.75
CA ARG A 184 2.21 1.82 -3.87
C ARG A 184 2.20 0.30 -4.09
N MET A 185 1.60 -0.09 -5.21
CA MET A 185 1.24 -1.48 -5.53
C MET A 185 1.56 -1.87 -6.97
N ALA A 186 2.45 -1.14 -7.66
CA ALA A 186 2.76 -1.42 -9.06
C ALA A 186 3.33 -2.84 -9.25
N ARG A 187 4.13 -3.32 -8.29
CA ARG A 187 4.64 -4.70 -8.24
C ARG A 187 4.58 -5.24 -6.81
N PRO A 188 3.46 -5.88 -6.40
CA PRO A 188 3.32 -6.37 -5.05
C PRO A 188 4.18 -7.59 -4.76
N VAL A 189 4.55 -7.73 -3.49
CA VAL A 189 5.17 -8.95 -2.97
C VAL A 189 4.10 -10.04 -2.84
N ALA A 190 4.43 -11.26 -3.28
CA ALA A 190 3.52 -12.40 -3.26
C ALA A 190 3.04 -12.76 -1.83
N THR A 191 1.73 -12.59 -1.57
CA THR A 191 1.10 -12.98 -0.30
C THR A 191 0.42 -14.34 -0.42
N ARG A 192 1.22 -15.39 -0.66
CA ARG A 192 0.78 -16.77 -1.00
C ARG A 192 -0.50 -17.21 -0.26
N GLY A 193 -1.57 -17.43 -1.02
CA GLY A 193 -2.83 -18.00 -0.51
C GLY A 193 -3.77 -17.02 0.19
N ARG A 194 -3.63 -15.72 -0.07
CA ARG A 194 -4.52 -14.67 0.45
C ARG A 194 -5.58 -14.26 -0.58
N ALA A 195 -6.65 -13.62 -0.12
CA ALA A 195 -7.63 -12.97 -0.98
C ALA A 195 -7.06 -11.66 -1.55
N LYS A 196 -7.44 -11.35 -2.80
CA LYS A 196 -7.03 -10.15 -3.52
C LYS A 196 -7.34 -8.86 -2.75
N ASN A 197 -6.33 -8.00 -2.57
CA ASN A 197 -6.51 -6.63 -2.11
C ASN A 197 -7.36 -5.83 -3.12
N ARG A 198 -8.31 -5.03 -2.62
CA ARG A 198 -9.24 -4.25 -3.44
C ARG A 198 -8.58 -3.15 -4.28
N PHE A 199 -7.36 -2.75 -3.95
CA PHE A 199 -6.58 -1.76 -4.71
C PHE A 199 -5.73 -2.37 -5.83
N PHE A 200 -5.64 -3.70 -5.94
CA PHE A 200 -4.91 -4.36 -7.03
C PHE A 200 -5.65 -4.30 -8.37
N ASP A 201 -4.96 -3.84 -9.41
CA ASP A 201 -5.35 -3.88 -10.81
C ASP A 201 -4.80 -5.13 -11.55
N GLY A 202 -4.88 -6.30 -10.92
CA GLY A 202 -4.53 -7.60 -11.53
C GLY A 202 -5.00 -8.75 -10.66
N THR A 203 -4.87 -10.02 -11.04
CA THR A 203 -5.14 -11.09 -10.07
C THR A 203 -3.88 -11.34 -9.24
N GLN A 204 -4.05 -11.51 -7.93
CA GLN A 204 -2.95 -11.88 -7.03
C GLN A 204 -2.23 -13.17 -7.50
N GLU A 205 -2.99 -14.06 -8.14
CA GLU A 205 -2.50 -15.30 -8.73
C GLU A 205 -1.53 -15.06 -9.91
N ASP A 206 -1.75 -14.01 -10.72
CA ASP A 206 -0.85 -13.66 -11.83
C ASP A 206 0.55 -13.29 -11.31
N TRP A 207 0.62 -12.58 -10.19
CA TRP A 207 1.87 -12.15 -9.57
C TRP A 207 2.53 -13.25 -8.73
N GLU A 208 1.75 -14.06 -8.01
CA GLU A 208 2.26 -15.25 -7.31
C GLU A 208 2.81 -16.32 -8.27
N ALA A 209 2.41 -16.29 -9.56
CA ALA A 209 2.98 -17.14 -10.59
C ALA A 209 4.34 -16.63 -11.08
N LEU A 210 4.54 -15.31 -11.18
CA LEU A 210 5.80 -14.70 -11.59
C LEU A 210 6.91 -14.90 -10.55
N ASP A 211 6.56 -14.88 -9.25
CA ASP A 211 7.51 -15.09 -8.15
C ASP A 211 8.05 -16.53 -8.07
N ARG A 212 7.30 -17.53 -8.59
CA ARG A 212 7.82 -18.91 -8.72
C ARG A 212 9.00 -19.01 -9.69
N ASP A 213 9.08 -18.11 -10.65
CA ASP A 213 10.21 -18.02 -11.58
C ASP A 213 11.36 -17.18 -10.99
N ALA A 214 11.07 -16.22 -10.10
CA ALA A 214 12.05 -15.38 -9.40
C ALA A 214 12.85 -16.13 -8.32
N ASP A 215 12.23 -17.08 -7.60
CA ASP A 215 12.94 -18.03 -6.72
C ASP A 215 13.98 -18.88 -7.48
N SER A 216 13.99 -18.84 -8.83
CA SER A 216 15.00 -19.47 -9.69
C SER A 216 15.91 -18.49 -10.45
N ALA A 217 15.72 -17.18 -10.31
CA ALA A 217 16.45 -16.15 -11.05
C ALA A 217 17.12 -15.13 -10.12
N SER A 218 18.43 -15.38 -9.93
CA SER A 218 19.51 -14.45 -9.59
C SER A 218 19.50 -13.72 -8.25
N ASP A 219 20.48 -14.10 -7.44
CA ASP A 219 21.21 -13.29 -6.47
C ASP A 219 21.74 -11.99 -7.10
N HIS A 220 20.88 -10.99 -7.34
CA HIS A 220 21.37 -9.61 -7.31
C HIS A 220 21.50 -9.19 -5.86
N GLU A 221 22.56 -9.71 -5.25
CA GLU A 221 23.13 -9.29 -3.99
C GLU A 221 23.34 -7.77 -4.06
N PHE A 222 22.49 -7.02 -3.37
CA PHE A 222 22.76 -5.62 -3.05
C PHE A 222 24.01 -5.63 -2.17
N ALA A 223 25.17 -5.45 -2.77
CA ALA A 223 26.41 -5.23 -2.06
C ALA A 223 26.27 -3.92 -1.27
N LEU A 224 25.88 -4.03 -0.01
CA LEU A 224 26.18 -3.03 1.00
C LEU A 224 27.70 -2.87 0.99
N ILE A 225 28.18 -1.73 0.50
CA ILE A 225 29.58 -1.34 0.60
C ILE A 225 29.87 -1.20 2.10
N GLU A 226 30.48 -2.22 2.70
CA GLU A 226 31.15 -2.09 3.98
C GLU A 226 32.38 -1.20 3.78
N ASP A 227 32.35 -0.03 4.42
CA ASP A 227 33.53 0.80 4.63
C ASP A 227 34.64 -0.01 5.29
N GLY A 228 35.80 -0.06 4.64
CA GLY A 228 36.98 -0.75 5.13
C GLY A 228 38.26 -0.19 4.53
N GLU A 229 38.72 0.94 5.09
CA GLU A 229 40.08 1.44 4.89
C GLU A 229 41.11 0.32 5.14
N ALA A 230 41.96 0.04 4.16
CA ALA A 230 43.30 -0.48 4.40
C ALA A 230 44.27 0.09 3.36
N SER A 231 45.07 1.05 3.82
CA SER A 231 46.23 1.67 3.18
C SER A 231 47.14 0.66 2.47
N PRO A 232 47.69 0.99 1.27
CA PRO A 232 48.79 0.24 0.73
C PRO A 232 50.13 0.81 1.24
N PHE A 233 51.08 -0.10 1.48
CA PHE A 233 52.51 0.20 1.52
C PHE A 233 53.00 0.81 0.20
#